data_AF-A0A9X9BY54-F1
#
_entry.id   AF-A0A9X9BY54-F1
#
_cell.length_a   1.000
_cell.length_b   1.000
_cell.length_c   1.000
_cell.angle_alpha   90.00
_cell.angle_beta   90.00
_cell.angle_gamma   90.00
#
_symmetry.space_group_name_H-M   'P 1'
#
loop_
_entity.id
_entity.type
_entity.pdbx_description
1 polymer ?
#
loop_
_entity_poly.entity_id
_entity_poly.type
_entity_poly.pdbx_seq_one_letter_code
_entity_poly.pdbx_strand_id
1 'polypeptide(L)'
;MVKLTGDGRSRIQHLEKRLRETLNKNCYHPPSGAGENDYRSYQQKVIIYLRSINTPEDNINVFLSDTDRIYSGMFPSESDTEWYRNDPRASLWLVCELYEELKKNKIEHDADFLSPGLLQPNHNVRVDAMRRCINDWPLLVTTQNDFIEDRGIEWANLLANHNLFRDVSSSKVDVGSWLKDHIKNNTPIGLNRICGESPEEVMAWCYTSYFIWRKNNLHLPDSVELFNRKFKSAWATQKNRNKKKVELNLTALNVNITQKSRDILADYCTCKGVSRDSAIEHAIKTALIKFK
;
A
#
# COMPACT_ATOMS: atom_id res chain seq x y z
N MET A 1 20.62 -1.18 12.70
CA MET A 1 19.71 -0.03 12.51
C MET A 1 19.16 0.35 13.89
N VAL A 2 18.72 1.59 14.12
CA VAL A 2 18.28 2.04 15.46
C VAL A 2 16.86 1.56 15.73
N LYS A 3 16.63 0.93 16.88
CA LYS A 3 15.31 0.50 17.36
C LYS A 3 14.36 1.70 17.35
N LEU A 4 13.12 1.51 16.91
CA LEU A 4 12.09 2.54 17.03
C LEU A 4 11.91 2.88 18.51
N THR A 5 12.10 4.16 18.84
CA THR A 5 11.93 4.68 20.19
C THR A 5 11.23 6.02 20.03
N GLY A 6 10.04 6.16 20.59
CA GLY A 6 9.40 7.47 20.68
C GLY A 6 10.30 8.46 21.42
N ASP A 7 10.09 9.76 21.17
CA ASP A 7 10.91 10.82 21.74
C ASP A 7 10.87 10.88 23.29
N GLY A 8 11.79 11.63 23.89
CA GLY A 8 11.85 11.76 25.35
C GLY A 8 10.55 12.31 25.95
N ARG A 9 9.84 13.16 25.19
CA ARG A 9 8.60 13.81 25.61
C ARG A 9 7.41 12.87 25.63
N SER A 10 7.21 12.04 24.60
CA SER A 10 6.17 11.02 24.55
C SER A 10 6.35 9.98 25.65
N ARG A 11 7.62 9.64 25.98
CA ARG A 11 7.93 8.78 27.13
C ARG A 11 7.57 9.43 28.48
N ILE A 12 7.84 10.72 28.65
CA ILE A 12 7.40 11.51 29.82
C ILE A 12 5.86 11.51 29.92
N GLN A 13 5.17 11.80 28.82
CA GLN A 13 3.70 11.81 28.78
C GLN A 13 3.10 10.45 29.12
N HIS A 14 3.72 9.36 28.65
CA HIS A 14 3.30 8.01 28.99
C HIS A 14 3.48 7.72 30.49
N LEU A 15 4.64 8.05 31.07
CA LEU A 15 4.89 7.89 32.50
C LEU A 15 3.90 8.72 33.34
N GLU A 16 3.65 9.97 32.96
CA GLU A 16 2.65 10.81 33.61
C GLU A 16 1.24 10.20 33.57
N LYS A 17 0.82 9.66 32.42
CA LYS A 17 -0.48 9.01 32.26
C LYS A 17 -0.61 7.84 33.23
N ARG A 18 0.39 6.96 33.27
CA ARG A 18 0.41 5.80 34.19
C ARG A 18 0.44 6.21 35.66
N LEU A 19 1.17 7.27 35.99
CA LEU A 19 1.17 7.84 37.35
C LEU A 19 -0.22 8.32 37.74
N ARG A 20 -0.89 9.09 36.87
CA ARG A 20 -2.26 9.57 37.12
C ARG A 20 -3.24 8.40 37.29
N GLU A 21 -3.18 7.39 36.43
CA GLU A 21 -4.05 6.21 36.53
C GLU A 21 -3.84 5.42 37.83
N THR A 22 -2.59 5.31 38.28
CA THR A 22 -2.24 4.58 39.50
C THR A 22 -2.59 5.37 40.77
N LEU A 23 -2.39 6.70 40.73
CA LEU A 23 -2.51 7.59 41.89
C LEU A 23 -3.89 8.26 42.05
N ASN A 24 -4.70 8.35 40.99
CA ASN A 24 -6.05 8.95 41.05
C ASN A 24 -6.98 8.27 42.05
N LYS A 25 -6.67 7.05 42.50
CA LYS A 25 -7.42 6.38 43.56
C LYS A 25 -7.27 7.04 44.94
N ASN A 26 -6.26 7.91 45.12
CA ASN A 26 -5.84 8.41 46.43
C ASN A 26 -5.70 9.96 46.50
N CYS A 27 -6.31 10.71 45.57
CA CYS A 27 -6.26 12.20 45.55
C CYS A 27 -4.84 12.82 45.52
N TYR A 28 -3.87 12.11 44.96
CA TYR A 28 -2.48 12.58 44.83
C TYR A 28 -2.28 13.42 43.57
N HIS A 29 -1.39 14.42 43.65
CA HIS A 29 -1.01 15.29 42.53
C HIS A 29 0.42 14.97 42.05
N PRO A 30 0.60 14.10 41.04
CA PRO A 30 1.92 13.75 40.54
C PRO A 30 2.65 14.97 39.93
N PRO A 31 4.00 14.97 39.94
CA PRO A 31 4.78 16.05 39.34
C PRO A 31 4.48 16.18 37.86
N SER A 32 4.28 17.40 37.38
CA SER A 32 4.14 17.67 35.95
C SER A 32 5.52 17.73 35.28
N GLY A 33 5.64 17.05 34.15
CA GLY A 33 6.74 17.12 33.20
C GLY A 33 6.48 18.15 32.09
N ALA A 34 5.52 19.06 32.26
CA ALA A 34 5.27 20.14 31.31
C ALA A 34 6.54 21.01 31.16
N GLY A 35 7.17 20.95 29.97
CA GLY A 35 8.42 21.66 29.67
C GLY A 35 9.69 20.80 29.82
N GLU A 36 9.58 19.53 30.19
CA GLU A 36 10.72 18.61 30.25
C GLU A 36 10.84 17.78 28.96
N ASN A 37 12.07 17.62 28.47
CA ASN A 37 12.39 16.77 27.31
C ASN A 37 13.31 15.59 27.69
N ASP A 38 13.94 15.62 28.88
CA ASP A 38 14.79 14.53 29.35
C ASP A 38 14.00 13.58 30.26
N TYR A 39 13.76 12.37 29.75
CA TYR A 39 13.07 11.32 30.47
C TYR A 39 13.77 10.93 31.78
N ARG A 40 15.11 10.92 31.83
CA ARG A 40 15.84 10.48 33.02
C ARG A 40 15.69 11.48 34.16
N SER A 41 15.80 12.78 33.86
CA SER A 41 15.53 13.84 34.83
C SER A 41 14.10 13.77 35.38
N TYR A 42 13.11 13.59 34.50
CA TYR A 42 11.71 13.46 34.91
C TYR A 42 11.47 12.21 35.78
N GLN A 43 12.05 11.07 35.37
CA GLN A 43 11.99 9.82 36.13
C GLN A 43 12.53 9.99 37.56
N GLN A 44 13.61 10.75 37.76
CA GLN A 44 14.13 11.04 39.10
C GLN A 44 13.16 11.87 39.95
N LYS A 45 12.47 12.86 39.36
CA LYS A 45 11.43 13.62 40.06
C LYS A 45 10.28 12.74 40.52
N VAL A 46 9.87 11.80 39.66
CA VAL A 46 8.85 10.81 39.98
C VAL A 46 9.29 9.91 41.14
N ILE A 47 10.54 9.44 41.15
CA ILE A 47 11.09 8.63 42.25
C ILE A 47 11.05 9.41 43.57
N ILE A 48 11.53 10.65 43.58
CA ILE A 48 11.53 11.51 44.76
C ILE A 48 10.09 11.71 45.27
N TYR A 49 9.15 11.98 44.36
CA TYR A 49 7.74 12.15 44.70
C TYR A 49 7.14 10.87 45.31
N LEU A 50 7.32 9.71 44.67
CA LEU A 50 6.77 8.45 45.17
C LEU A 50 7.34 8.05 46.54
N ARG A 51 8.63 8.35 46.78
CA ARG A 51 9.26 8.21 48.10
C ARG A 51 8.64 9.16 49.13
N SER A 52 8.31 10.39 48.75
CA SER A 52 7.68 11.37 49.66
C SER A 52 6.29 10.97 50.15
N ILE A 53 5.57 10.16 49.37
CA ILE A 53 4.27 9.58 49.76
C ILE A 53 4.41 8.17 50.37
N ASN A 54 5.61 7.81 50.85
CA ASN A 54 5.94 6.52 51.49
C ASN A 54 5.71 5.28 50.61
N THR A 55 5.88 5.38 49.29
CA THR A 55 5.84 4.20 48.42
C THR A 55 7.12 3.36 48.62
N PRO A 56 7.02 2.04 48.87
CA PRO A 56 8.19 1.17 49.00
C PRO A 56 9.06 1.17 47.74
N GLU A 57 10.38 1.13 47.91
CA GLU A 57 11.34 1.20 46.81
C GLU A 57 11.14 0.09 45.77
N ASP A 58 10.85 -1.14 46.20
CA ASP A 58 10.54 -2.26 45.31
C ASP A 58 9.32 -1.96 44.42
N ASN A 59 8.28 -1.34 44.98
CA ASN A 59 7.08 -0.98 44.21
C ASN A 59 7.38 0.13 43.19
N ILE A 60 8.24 1.09 43.54
CA ILE A 60 8.67 2.14 42.61
C ILE A 60 9.45 1.51 41.44
N ASN A 61 10.40 0.62 41.74
CA ASN A 61 11.23 -0.04 40.74
C ASN A 61 10.38 -0.91 39.80
N VAL A 62 9.45 -1.69 40.34
CA VAL A 62 8.51 -2.50 39.54
C VAL A 62 7.65 -1.60 38.65
N PHE A 63 7.06 -0.53 39.20
CA PHE A 63 6.23 0.39 38.43
C PHE A 63 6.98 1.04 37.26
N LEU A 64 8.21 1.53 37.49
CA LEU A 64 9.00 2.18 36.45
C LEU A 64 9.45 1.16 35.38
N SER A 65 9.89 -0.03 35.80
CA SER A 65 10.27 -1.11 34.89
C SER A 65 9.10 -1.54 34.01
N ASP A 66 7.92 -1.76 34.59
CA ASP A 66 6.72 -2.10 33.82
C ASP A 66 6.27 -0.97 32.90
N THR A 67 6.40 0.29 33.33
CA THR A 67 6.08 1.45 32.49
C THR A 67 6.99 1.52 31.27
N ASP A 68 8.30 1.33 31.48
CA ASP A 68 9.28 1.30 30.40
C ASP A 68 9.06 0.12 29.46
N ARG A 69 8.70 -1.05 30.01
CA ARG A 69 8.38 -2.26 29.24
C ARG A 69 7.15 -2.06 28.36
N ILE A 70 6.05 -1.54 28.93
CA ILE A 70 4.82 -1.26 28.20
C ILE A 70 5.07 -0.22 27.11
N TYR A 71 5.71 0.90 27.44
CA TYR A 71 6.06 1.93 26.46
C TYR A 71 6.90 1.38 25.30
N SER A 72 7.91 0.55 25.61
CA SER A 72 8.75 -0.07 24.59
C SER A 72 7.98 -1.05 23.70
N GLY A 73 6.95 -1.71 24.24
CA GLY A 73 6.06 -2.60 23.49
C GLY A 73 5.04 -1.90 22.60
N MET A 74 4.90 -0.57 22.71
CA MET A 74 3.99 0.20 21.85
C MET A 74 4.55 0.42 20.43
N PHE A 75 5.86 0.22 20.24
CA PHE A 75 6.52 0.40 18.95
C PHE A 75 6.80 -0.95 18.28
N PRO A 76 6.62 -1.04 16.95
CA PRO A 76 6.87 -2.27 16.24
C PRO A 76 8.36 -2.65 16.28
N SER A 77 8.63 -3.95 16.35
CA SER A 77 9.98 -4.49 16.24
C SER A 77 10.48 -4.48 14.79
N GLU A 78 11.76 -4.77 14.56
CA GLU A 78 12.28 -4.83 13.19
C GLU A 78 11.56 -5.90 12.34
N SER A 79 11.22 -7.06 12.93
CA SER A 79 10.46 -8.11 12.24
C SER A 79 9.05 -7.66 11.87
N ASP A 80 8.40 -6.88 12.74
CA ASP A 80 7.02 -6.40 12.50
C ASP A 80 6.97 -5.41 11.31
N THR A 81 8.12 -4.83 10.95
CA THR A 81 8.24 -3.89 9.83
C THR A 81 8.73 -4.52 8.53
N GLU A 82 9.16 -5.79 8.55
CA GLU A 82 9.84 -6.43 7.41
C GLU A 82 8.96 -6.47 6.15
N TRP A 83 7.67 -6.73 6.33
CA TRP A 83 6.69 -6.90 5.26
C TRP A 83 6.55 -5.67 4.34
N TYR A 84 6.73 -4.45 4.88
CA TYR A 84 6.70 -3.22 4.08
C TYR A 84 8.09 -2.68 3.77
N ARG A 85 9.12 -3.06 4.53
CA ARG A 85 10.50 -2.61 4.31
C ARG A 85 11.17 -3.28 3.11
N ASN A 86 10.70 -4.48 2.73
CA ASN A 86 11.28 -5.26 1.65
C ASN A 86 10.36 -5.35 0.41
N ASP A 87 9.17 -4.74 0.45
CA ASP A 87 8.20 -4.77 -0.65
C ASP A 87 7.76 -3.34 -1.03
N PRO A 88 8.18 -2.83 -2.20
CA PRO A 88 7.75 -1.53 -2.71
C PRO A 88 6.24 -1.37 -2.78
N ARG A 89 5.51 -2.44 -3.10
CA ARG A 89 4.04 -2.43 -3.23
C ARG A 89 3.39 -2.21 -1.86
N ALA A 90 3.88 -2.94 -0.85
CA ALA A 90 3.42 -2.80 0.52
C ALA A 90 3.75 -1.40 1.06
N SER A 91 4.96 -0.90 0.81
CA SER A 91 5.39 0.42 1.31
C SER A 91 4.52 1.57 0.78
N LEU A 92 4.15 1.55 -0.50
CA LEU A 92 3.31 2.60 -1.08
C LEU A 92 1.87 2.51 -0.59
N TRP A 93 1.35 1.30 -0.44
CA TRP A 93 0.02 1.09 0.12
C TRP A 93 -0.05 1.56 1.58
N LEU A 94 0.91 1.16 2.42
CA LEU A 94 0.97 1.54 3.83
C LEU A 94 1.11 3.06 4.02
N VAL A 95 1.94 3.73 3.22
CA VAL A 95 2.04 5.20 3.23
C VAL A 95 0.68 5.88 3.06
N CYS A 96 -0.15 5.35 2.15
CA CYS A 96 -1.48 5.92 1.91
C CYS A 96 -2.39 5.69 3.11
N GLU A 97 -2.38 4.49 3.70
CA GLU A 97 -3.17 4.16 4.89
C GLU A 97 -2.76 4.99 6.12
N LEU A 98 -1.45 5.18 6.34
CA LEU A 98 -0.92 6.05 7.39
C LEU A 98 -1.38 7.49 7.21
N TYR A 99 -1.27 8.02 5.99
CA TYR A 99 -1.68 9.39 5.68
C TYR A 99 -3.17 9.64 5.94
N GLU A 100 -4.04 8.71 5.53
CA GLU A 100 -5.48 8.81 5.77
C GLU A 100 -5.83 8.68 7.27
N GLU A 101 -5.14 7.81 8.01
CA GLU A 101 -5.37 7.66 9.45
C GLU A 101 -4.93 8.92 10.22
N LEU A 102 -3.80 9.52 9.88
CA LEU A 102 -3.35 10.79 10.48
C LEU A 102 -4.34 11.93 10.21
N LYS A 103 -4.85 12.01 8.98
CA LYS A 103 -5.88 12.99 8.59
C LYS A 103 -7.15 12.83 9.42
N LYS A 104 -7.63 11.60 9.57
CA LYS A 104 -8.84 11.29 10.35
C LYS A 104 -8.70 11.73 11.81
N ASN A 105 -7.51 11.57 12.39
CA ASN A 105 -7.23 11.92 13.79
C ASN A 105 -6.93 13.41 14.00
N LYS A 106 -7.05 14.27 12.96
CA LYS A 106 -6.80 15.72 13.03
C LYS A 106 -5.47 16.09 13.69
N ILE A 107 -4.43 15.29 13.44
CA ILE A 107 -3.09 15.59 13.93
C ILE A 107 -2.57 16.76 13.07
N GLU A 108 -2.76 17.99 13.57
CA GLU A 108 -2.51 19.27 12.86
C GLU A 108 -1.05 19.52 12.49
N HIS A 109 -0.12 18.67 12.92
CA HIS A 109 1.29 18.77 12.57
C HIS A 109 1.71 17.66 11.59
N ASP A 110 2.07 18.09 10.38
CA ASP A 110 3.09 17.47 9.53
C ASP A 110 2.75 16.15 8.78
N ALA A 111 1.50 15.78 8.53
CA ALA A 111 1.24 14.61 7.67
C ALA A 111 1.64 14.83 6.18
N ASP A 112 1.98 16.06 5.78
CA ASP A 112 2.29 16.42 4.39
C ASP A 112 3.53 15.71 3.85
N PHE A 113 4.51 15.37 4.71
CA PHE A 113 5.66 14.58 4.27
C PHE A 113 5.29 13.13 3.92
N LEU A 114 4.12 12.64 4.34
CA LEU A 114 3.55 11.36 3.92
C LEU A 114 2.56 11.49 2.77
N SER A 115 2.21 12.72 2.36
CA SER A 115 1.21 12.96 1.32
C SER A 115 1.55 12.16 0.05
N PRO A 116 0.72 11.21 -0.38
CA PRO A 116 1.03 10.40 -1.55
C PRO A 116 1.21 11.24 -2.83
N GLY A 117 0.61 12.44 -2.88
CA GLY A 117 0.71 13.38 -3.99
C GLY A 117 1.98 14.25 -3.99
N LEU A 118 2.75 14.27 -2.90
CA LEU A 118 3.98 15.06 -2.75
C LEU A 118 5.21 14.19 -2.48
N LEU A 119 5.01 13.01 -1.88
CA LEU A 119 6.08 12.10 -1.53
C LEU A 119 6.74 11.52 -2.78
N GLN A 120 8.08 11.57 -2.81
CA GLN A 120 8.84 11.04 -3.93
C GLN A 120 8.52 9.55 -4.16
N PRO A 121 8.35 9.11 -5.41
CA PRO A 121 7.98 7.74 -5.73
C PRO A 121 9.21 6.82 -5.67
N ASN A 122 9.84 6.73 -4.51
CA ASN A 122 10.96 5.85 -4.21
C ASN A 122 10.72 5.07 -2.92
N HIS A 123 10.87 3.76 -2.99
CA HIS A 123 10.65 2.85 -1.87
C HIS A 123 11.41 3.22 -0.58
N ASN A 124 12.72 3.50 -0.67
CA ASN A 124 13.53 3.79 0.51
C ASN A 124 13.12 5.11 1.15
N VAL A 125 12.78 6.13 0.33
CA VAL A 125 12.27 7.41 0.82
C VAL A 125 10.96 7.21 1.57
N ARG A 126 10.04 6.38 1.04
CA ARG A 126 8.79 6.04 1.74
C ARG A 126 9.04 5.32 3.06
N VAL A 127 9.94 4.34 3.08
CA VAL A 127 10.28 3.58 4.30
C VAL A 127 10.85 4.51 5.38
N ASP A 128 11.74 5.42 5.02
CA ASP A 128 12.29 6.41 5.96
C ASP A 128 11.23 7.39 6.46
N ALA A 129 10.32 7.84 5.59
CA ALA A 129 9.21 8.71 5.97
C ALA A 129 8.26 8.00 6.94
N MET A 130 7.85 6.76 6.65
CA MET A 130 7.02 5.95 7.56
C MET A 130 7.71 5.73 8.91
N ARG A 131 9.02 5.45 8.92
CA ARG A 131 9.80 5.30 10.15
C ARG A 131 9.70 6.53 11.05
N ARG A 132 9.88 7.72 10.48
CA ARG A 132 9.77 9.00 11.21
C ARG A 132 8.35 9.20 11.74
N CYS A 133 7.36 9.00 10.87
CA CYS A 133 5.96 9.08 11.25
C CYS A 133 5.61 8.15 12.42
N ILE A 134 6.03 6.89 12.39
CA ILE A 134 5.74 5.91 13.44
C ILE A 134 6.40 6.30 14.77
N ASN A 135 7.63 6.81 14.73
CA ASN A 135 8.32 7.29 15.95
C ASN A 135 7.63 8.50 16.57
N ASP A 136 7.17 9.43 15.74
CA ASP A 136 6.59 10.70 16.18
C ASP A 136 5.05 10.61 16.33
N TRP A 137 4.46 9.44 16.02
CA TRP A 137 3.03 9.21 16.08
C TRP A 137 2.54 9.38 17.52
N PRO A 138 1.58 10.28 17.80
CA PRO A 138 1.08 10.48 19.15
C PRO A 138 0.38 9.21 19.64
N LEU A 139 0.75 8.74 20.83
CA LEU A 139 0.12 7.58 21.48
C LEU A 139 -1.36 7.87 21.79
N LEU A 140 -2.24 7.58 20.85
CA LEU A 140 -3.69 7.74 20.94
C LEU A 140 -4.36 6.45 21.44
N VAL A 141 -5.48 6.06 20.84
CA VAL A 141 -6.31 4.90 21.23
C VAL A 141 -5.70 3.57 20.77
N THR A 142 -4.94 3.58 19.68
CA THR A 142 -4.25 2.41 19.11
C THR A 142 -2.75 2.63 19.19
N THR A 143 -1.99 1.61 19.61
CA THR A 143 -0.52 1.72 19.61
C THR A 143 0.02 1.64 18.19
N GLN A 144 1.24 2.14 17.96
CA GLN A 144 1.86 2.04 16.65
C GLN A 144 2.10 0.58 16.26
N ASN A 145 2.45 -0.26 17.23
CA ASN A 145 2.59 -1.70 17.03
C ASN A 145 1.28 -2.33 16.53
N ASP A 146 0.17 -2.10 17.24
CA ASP A 146 -1.14 -2.64 16.87
C ASP A 146 -1.54 -2.19 15.47
N PHE A 147 -1.32 -0.91 15.14
CA PHE A 147 -1.63 -0.39 13.81
C PHE A 147 -0.82 -1.08 12.71
N ILE A 148 0.49 -1.26 12.92
CA ILE A 148 1.37 -1.90 11.94
C ILE A 148 1.05 -3.39 11.79
N GLU A 149 0.72 -4.07 12.88
CA GLU A 149 0.28 -5.46 12.88
C GLU A 149 -1.04 -5.61 12.09
N ASP A 150 -2.06 -4.81 12.41
CA ASP A 150 -3.36 -4.82 11.74
C ASP A 150 -3.23 -4.57 10.23
N ARG A 151 -2.39 -3.60 9.84
CA ARG A 151 -2.12 -3.30 8.43
C ARG A 151 -1.32 -4.40 7.74
N GLY A 152 -0.39 -5.05 8.44
CA GLY A 152 0.32 -6.22 7.92
C GLY A 152 -0.63 -7.39 7.62
N ILE A 153 -1.56 -7.66 8.53
CA ILE A 153 -2.62 -8.67 8.35
C ILE A 153 -3.54 -8.30 7.17
N GLU A 154 -3.98 -7.05 7.08
CA GLU A 154 -4.81 -6.56 5.97
C GLU A 154 -4.08 -6.72 4.63
N TRP A 155 -2.80 -6.33 4.55
CA TRP A 155 -1.97 -6.49 3.36
C TRP A 155 -1.83 -7.96 2.95
N ALA A 156 -1.54 -8.85 3.90
CA ALA A 156 -1.45 -10.28 3.62
C ALA A 156 -2.78 -10.85 3.09
N ASN A 157 -3.91 -10.45 3.67
CA ASN A 157 -5.24 -10.85 3.23
C ASN A 157 -5.57 -10.34 1.81
N LEU A 158 -5.20 -9.09 1.50
CA LEU A 158 -5.35 -8.52 0.16
C LEU A 158 -4.54 -9.32 -0.87
N LEU A 159 -3.30 -9.71 -0.54
CA LEU A 159 -2.48 -10.53 -1.42
C LEU A 159 -2.97 -11.97 -1.56
N ALA A 160 -3.51 -12.57 -0.50
CA ALA A 160 -4.03 -13.94 -0.54
C ALA A 160 -5.31 -14.04 -1.38
N ASN A 161 -6.26 -13.14 -1.14
CA ASN A 161 -7.63 -13.28 -1.65
C ASN A 161 -7.94 -12.39 -2.85
N HIS A 162 -7.15 -11.32 -3.05
CA HIS A 162 -7.50 -10.25 -4.00
C HIS A 162 -6.34 -9.85 -4.90
N ASN A 163 -5.29 -10.66 -5.01
CA ASN A 163 -4.14 -10.39 -5.86
C ASN A 163 -4.44 -10.61 -7.35
N LEU A 164 -5.10 -9.62 -7.94
CA LEU A 164 -5.51 -9.61 -9.34
C LEU A 164 -4.31 -9.59 -10.32
N PHE A 165 -3.17 -9.04 -9.88
CA PHE A 165 -2.01 -8.78 -10.72
C PHE A 165 -0.88 -9.81 -10.58
N ARG A 166 -1.11 -10.90 -9.83
CA ARG A 166 -0.10 -11.95 -9.58
C ARG A 166 0.57 -12.46 -10.86
N ASP A 167 -0.22 -12.62 -11.91
CA ASP A 167 0.21 -13.21 -13.18
C ASP A 167 0.54 -12.15 -14.24
N VAL A 168 0.68 -10.89 -13.82
CA VAL A 168 0.93 -9.73 -14.69
C VAL A 168 2.43 -9.44 -14.68
N SER A 169 3.17 -10.17 -15.50
CA SER A 169 4.61 -10.00 -15.64
C SER A 169 5.08 -10.32 -17.06
N SER A 170 6.14 -9.63 -17.49
CA SER A 170 6.88 -9.97 -18.70
C SER A 170 8.27 -9.33 -18.62
N SER A 171 9.30 -10.11 -18.93
CA SER A 171 10.67 -9.60 -19.09
C SER A 171 10.94 -9.02 -20.48
N LYS A 172 10.03 -9.23 -21.44
CA LYS A 172 10.22 -8.89 -22.86
C LYS A 172 9.36 -7.73 -23.34
N VAL A 173 8.32 -7.38 -22.58
CA VAL A 173 7.38 -6.31 -22.93
C VAL A 173 7.09 -5.50 -21.69
N ASP A 174 7.01 -4.19 -21.84
CA ASP A 174 6.54 -3.30 -20.79
C ASP A 174 5.05 -3.55 -20.52
N VAL A 175 4.79 -4.39 -19.52
CA VAL A 175 3.45 -4.70 -19.01
C VAL A 175 3.02 -3.69 -17.96
N GLY A 176 3.96 -3.03 -17.28
CA GLY A 176 3.69 -2.07 -16.22
C GLY A 176 2.95 -0.85 -16.75
N SER A 177 3.43 -0.26 -17.86
CA SER A 177 2.75 0.88 -18.50
C SER A 177 1.34 0.53 -18.97
N TRP A 178 1.16 -0.65 -19.58
CA TRP A 178 -0.17 -1.12 -19.97
C TRP A 178 -1.11 -1.25 -18.77
N LEU A 179 -0.63 -1.83 -17.67
CA LEU A 179 -1.44 -2.01 -16.45
C LEU A 179 -1.82 -0.66 -15.84
N LYS A 180 -0.86 0.27 -15.78
CA LYS A 180 -1.07 1.64 -15.32
C LYS A 180 -2.17 2.33 -16.12
N ASP A 181 -2.10 2.28 -17.45
CA ASP A 181 -3.12 2.86 -18.33
C ASP A 181 -4.47 2.18 -18.18
N HIS A 182 -4.48 0.85 -18.02
CA HIS A 182 -5.71 0.11 -17.77
C HIS A 182 -6.39 0.58 -16.48
N ILE A 183 -5.64 0.72 -15.38
CA ILE A 183 -6.19 1.19 -14.10
C ILE A 183 -6.70 2.63 -14.24
N LYS A 184 -5.92 3.54 -14.84
CA LYS A 184 -6.33 4.94 -15.06
C LYS A 184 -7.64 5.06 -15.82
N ASN A 185 -7.81 4.26 -16.87
CA ASN A 185 -8.97 4.33 -17.75
C ASN A 185 -10.21 3.62 -17.19
N ASN A 186 -10.04 2.71 -16.20
CA ASN A 186 -11.13 1.87 -15.71
C ASN A 186 -11.44 2.06 -14.21
N THR A 187 -10.75 2.98 -13.52
CA THR A 187 -11.07 3.35 -12.14
C THR A 187 -11.29 4.86 -12.05
N PRO A 188 -12.44 5.34 -11.53
CA PRO A 188 -12.78 6.77 -11.47
C PRO A 188 -12.04 7.52 -10.33
N ILE A 189 -10.97 6.95 -9.78
CA ILE A 189 -10.30 7.51 -8.61
C ILE A 189 -9.43 8.70 -9.02
N GLY A 190 -9.51 9.77 -8.23
CA GLY A 190 -8.46 10.76 -8.15
C GLY A 190 -7.19 10.08 -7.68
N LEU A 191 -6.34 9.67 -8.62
CA LEU A 191 -5.09 8.98 -8.37
C LEU A 191 -4.09 9.99 -7.80
N ASN A 192 -4.32 10.43 -6.57
CA ASN A 192 -3.55 11.44 -5.86
C ASN A 192 -2.25 10.86 -5.31
N ARG A 193 -1.54 10.05 -6.11
CA ARG A 193 -0.25 9.47 -5.75
C ARG A 193 0.69 9.46 -6.94
N ILE A 194 1.92 9.91 -6.72
CA ILE A 194 2.94 9.98 -7.76
C ILE A 194 3.34 8.55 -8.16
N CYS A 195 3.42 8.29 -9.46
CA CYS A 195 3.88 7.03 -10.01
C CYS A 195 5.36 7.16 -10.39
N GLY A 196 6.21 6.31 -9.84
CA GLY A 196 7.62 6.24 -10.22
C GLY A 196 7.81 5.62 -11.60
N GLU A 197 9.02 5.74 -12.13
CA GLU A 197 9.37 5.27 -13.48
C GLU A 197 9.90 3.83 -13.49
N SER A 198 10.43 3.33 -12.36
CA SER A 198 10.95 1.96 -12.31
C SER A 198 9.81 0.94 -12.40
N PRO A 199 10.05 -0.26 -12.97
CA PRO A 199 9.04 -1.32 -13.04
C PRO A 199 8.41 -1.66 -11.68
N GLU A 200 9.22 -1.67 -10.62
CA GLU A 200 8.80 -1.95 -9.25
C GLU A 200 7.86 -0.85 -8.73
N GLU A 201 8.19 0.41 -8.99
CA GLU A 201 7.38 1.57 -8.58
C GLU A 201 6.07 1.68 -9.39
N VAL A 202 6.10 1.34 -10.67
CA VAL A 202 4.89 1.24 -11.51
C VAL A 202 3.99 0.15 -10.97
N MET A 203 4.53 -1.02 -10.63
CA MET A 203 3.75 -2.10 -10.03
C MET A 203 3.21 -1.73 -8.66
N ALA A 204 4.02 -1.11 -7.79
CA ALA A 204 3.59 -0.60 -6.49
C ALA A 204 2.40 0.35 -6.63
N TRP A 205 2.48 1.27 -7.59
CA TRP A 205 1.41 2.22 -7.89
C TRP A 205 0.15 1.50 -8.38
N CYS A 206 0.27 0.48 -9.23
CA CYS A 206 -0.86 -0.30 -9.72
C CYS A 206 -1.56 -1.06 -8.59
N TYR A 207 -0.79 -1.80 -7.77
CA TYR A 207 -1.31 -2.52 -6.61
C TYR A 207 -2.03 -1.60 -5.63
N THR A 208 -1.36 -0.53 -5.22
CA THR A 208 -1.91 0.47 -4.30
C THR A 208 -3.20 1.06 -4.85
N SER A 209 -3.23 1.36 -6.16
CA SER A 209 -4.41 1.94 -6.79
C SER A 209 -5.61 1.03 -6.83
N TYR A 210 -5.39 -0.23 -7.19
CA TYR A 210 -6.44 -1.22 -7.20
C TYR A 210 -6.95 -1.55 -5.80
N PHE A 211 -6.07 -1.70 -4.80
CA PHE A 211 -6.50 -2.03 -3.44
C PHE A 211 -7.28 -0.90 -2.77
N ILE A 212 -6.84 0.36 -2.91
CA ILE A 212 -7.60 1.51 -2.42
C ILE A 212 -8.92 1.64 -3.17
N TRP A 213 -8.94 1.40 -4.49
CA TRP A 213 -10.19 1.38 -5.25
C TRP A 213 -11.16 0.32 -4.74
N ARG A 214 -10.67 -0.89 -4.55
CA ARG A 214 -11.45 -2.00 -4.04
C ARG A 214 -12.03 -1.66 -2.67
N LYS A 215 -11.21 -1.14 -1.74
CA LYS A 215 -11.62 -0.71 -0.40
C LYS A 215 -12.77 0.30 -0.46
N ASN A 216 -12.63 1.32 -1.30
CA ASN A 216 -13.66 2.35 -1.48
C ASN A 216 -14.94 1.83 -2.12
N ASN A 217 -14.90 0.68 -2.82
CA ASN A 217 -16.04 0.10 -3.53
C ASN A 217 -16.53 -1.21 -2.90
N LEU A 218 -16.14 -1.53 -1.65
CA LEU A 218 -16.62 -2.74 -0.97
C LEU A 218 -18.14 -2.79 -0.79
N HIS A 219 -18.79 -1.62 -0.75
CA HIS A 219 -20.25 -1.48 -0.69
C HIS A 219 -20.95 -1.78 -2.04
N LEU A 220 -20.19 -1.95 -3.13
CA LEU A 220 -20.67 -2.26 -4.48
C LEU A 220 -20.00 -3.53 -5.03
N PRO A 221 -20.32 -4.73 -4.48
CA PRO A 221 -19.62 -5.98 -4.83
C PRO A 221 -19.68 -6.29 -6.33
N ASP A 222 -20.81 -6.04 -6.99
CA ASP A 222 -20.98 -6.26 -8.43
C ASP A 222 -20.02 -5.41 -9.28
N SER A 223 -19.71 -4.20 -8.82
CA SER A 223 -18.75 -3.32 -9.51
C SER A 223 -17.33 -3.85 -9.41
N VAL A 224 -16.95 -4.37 -8.24
CA VAL A 224 -15.65 -5.02 -8.01
C VAL A 224 -15.52 -6.29 -8.84
N GLU A 225 -16.54 -7.13 -8.87
CA GLU A 225 -16.55 -8.34 -9.67
C GLU A 225 -16.48 -8.04 -11.17
N LEU A 226 -17.27 -7.07 -11.64
CA LEU A 226 -17.28 -6.66 -13.04
C LEU A 226 -15.91 -6.14 -13.48
N PHE A 227 -15.25 -5.32 -12.65
CA PHE A 227 -13.88 -4.87 -12.90
C PHE A 227 -12.93 -6.05 -13.02
N ASN A 228 -12.94 -6.97 -12.05
CA ASN A 228 -12.07 -8.14 -12.06
C ASN A 228 -12.27 -9.02 -13.30
N ARG A 229 -13.51 -9.23 -13.73
CA ARG A 229 -13.84 -9.99 -14.93
C ARG A 229 -13.34 -9.29 -16.20
N LYS A 230 -13.61 -7.98 -16.33
CA LYS A 230 -13.14 -7.17 -17.47
C LYS A 230 -11.61 -7.15 -17.53
N PHE A 231 -10.95 -6.98 -16.39
CA PHE A 231 -9.50 -7.04 -16.27
C PHE A 231 -8.95 -8.38 -16.78
N LYS A 232 -9.46 -9.51 -16.28
CA LYS A 232 -9.00 -10.86 -16.71
C LYS A 232 -9.13 -11.05 -18.22
N SER A 233 -10.23 -10.59 -18.82
CA SER A 233 -10.45 -10.64 -20.27
C SER A 233 -9.45 -9.75 -21.03
N ALA A 234 -9.25 -8.52 -20.57
CA ALA A 234 -8.29 -7.59 -21.16
C ALA A 234 -6.85 -8.12 -21.06
N TRP A 235 -6.48 -8.68 -19.90
CA TRP A 235 -5.16 -9.26 -19.68
C TRP A 235 -4.90 -10.49 -20.55
N ALA A 236 -5.88 -11.39 -20.68
CA ALA A 236 -5.75 -12.54 -21.59
C ALA A 236 -5.52 -12.09 -23.05
N THR A 237 -6.22 -11.02 -23.47
CA THR A 237 -6.03 -10.41 -24.79
C THR A 237 -4.63 -9.80 -24.92
N GLN A 238 -4.16 -9.06 -23.92
CA GLN A 238 -2.84 -8.45 -23.93
C GLN A 238 -1.72 -9.50 -23.92
N LYS A 239 -1.86 -10.57 -23.13
CA LYS A 239 -0.93 -11.70 -23.11
C LYS A 239 -0.81 -12.35 -24.49
N ASN A 240 -1.93 -12.57 -25.17
CA ASN A 240 -1.94 -13.10 -26.54
C ASN A 240 -1.26 -12.14 -27.53
N ARG A 241 -1.48 -10.83 -27.41
CA ARG A 241 -0.79 -9.82 -28.24
C ARG A 241 0.72 -9.84 -28.01
N ASN A 242 1.15 -9.89 -26.75
CA ASN A 242 2.56 -9.98 -26.38
C ASN A 242 3.20 -11.25 -26.95
N LYS A 243 2.51 -12.41 -26.84
CA LYS A 243 2.95 -13.68 -27.43
C LYS A 243 3.14 -13.55 -28.95
N LYS A 244 2.13 -13.03 -29.67
CA LYS A 244 2.21 -12.85 -31.13
C LYS A 244 3.35 -11.92 -31.55
N LYS A 245 3.55 -10.82 -30.81
CA LYS A 245 4.61 -9.84 -31.10
C LYS A 245 6.00 -10.43 -30.88
N VAL A 246 6.20 -11.16 -29.78
CA VAL A 246 7.52 -11.62 -29.33
C VAL A 246 7.92 -12.96 -29.94
N GLU A 247 7.00 -13.92 -30.04
CA GLU A 247 7.33 -15.27 -30.51
C GLU A 247 7.14 -15.44 -32.01
N LEU A 248 6.15 -14.76 -32.60
CA LEU A 248 5.79 -14.93 -34.00
C LEU A 248 6.23 -13.76 -34.89
N ASN A 249 6.81 -12.70 -34.30
CA ASN A 249 7.14 -11.44 -35.00
C ASN A 249 5.96 -10.89 -35.83
N LEU A 250 4.73 -11.17 -35.40
CA LEU A 250 3.52 -10.73 -36.10
C LEU A 250 3.13 -9.34 -35.63
N THR A 251 2.98 -8.43 -36.59
CA THR A 251 2.46 -7.10 -36.35
C THR A 251 0.97 -7.08 -36.68
N ALA A 252 0.14 -6.63 -35.75
CA ALA A 252 -1.28 -6.48 -36.01
C ALA A 252 -1.52 -5.35 -37.02
N LEU A 253 -2.12 -5.69 -38.16
CA LEU A 253 -2.50 -4.72 -39.19
C LEU A 253 -4.00 -4.46 -39.08
N ASN A 254 -4.37 -3.23 -38.71
CA ASN A 254 -5.78 -2.81 -38.73
C ASN A 254 -6.12 -2.34 -40.14
N VAL A 255 -6.95 -3.12 -40.85
CA VAL A 255 -7.41 -2.81 -42.20
C VAL A 255 -8.86 -2.36 -42.15
N ASN A 256 -9.12 -1.15 -42.68
CA ASN A 256 -10.48 -0.66 -42.86
C ASN A 256 -11.07 -1.29 -44.12
N ILE A 257 -12.19 -1.99 -43.97
CA ILE A 257 -12.93 -2.60 -45.06
C ILE A 257 -14.39 -2.11 -45.03
N THR A 258 -15.03 -2.10 -46.20
CA THR A 258 -16.46 -1.77 -46.30
C THR A 258 -17.31 -2.80 -45.54
N GLN A 259 -18.50 -2.42 -45.10
CA GLN A 259 -19.42 -3.34 -44.43
C GLN A 259 -19.76 -4.55 -45.31
N LYS A 260 -20.04 -4.32 -46.60
CA LYS A 260 -20.30 -5.39 -47.57
C LYS A 260 -19.14 -6.40 -47.65
N SER A 261 -17.90 -5.93 -47.69
CA SER A 261 -16.72 -6.81 -47.69
C SER A 261 -16.58 -7.58 -46.38
N ARG A 262 -16.92 -6.96 -45.25
CA ARG A 262 -16.90 -7.59 -43.93
C ARG A 262 -17.92 -8.73 -43.85
N ASP A 263 -19.12 -8.51 -44.39
CA ASP A 263 -20.21 -9.49 -44.38
C ASP A 263 -19.86 -10.70 -45.26
N ILE A 264 -19.38 -10.46 -46.50
CA ILE A 264 -18.91 -11.53 -47.41
C ILE A 264 -17.82 -12.38 -46.75
N LEU A 265 -16.85 -11.73 -46.10
CA LEU A 265 -15.76 -12.43 -45.41
C LEU A 265 -16.30 -13.26 -44.23
N ALA A 266 -17.25 -12.72 -43.47
CA ALA A 266 -17.87 -13.42 -42.35
C ALA A 266 -18.63 -14.67 -42.81
N ASP A 267 -19.45 -14.55 -43.85
CA ASP A 267 -20.19 -15.67 -44.44
C ASP A 267 -19.25 -16.76 -44.94
N TYR A 268 -18.20 -16.38 -45.70
CA TYR A 268 -17.21 -17.34 -46.17
C TYR A 268 -16.54 -18.10 -45.03
N CYS A 269 -16.12 -17.40 -43.98
CA CYS A 269 -15.47 -18.01 -42.82
C CYS A 269 -16.40 -18.98 -42.09
N THR A 270 -17.68 -18.60 -41.93
CA THR A 270 -18.70 -19.46 -41.32
C THR A 270 -18.94 -20.70 -42.15
N CYS A 271 -19.15 -20.57 -43.47
CA CYS A 271 -19.40 -21.69 -44.37
C CYS A 271 -18.22 -22.65 -44.49
N LYS A 272 -16.98 -22.14 -44.42
CA LYS A 272 -15.76 -22.94 -44.59
C LYS A 272 -15.10 -23.38 -43.29
N GLY A 273 -15.57 -22.90 -42.14
CA GLY A 273 -14.98 -23.21 -40.84
C GLY A 273 -13.55 -22.71 -40.69
N VAL A 274 -13.17 -21.63 -41.37
CA VAL A 274 -11.82 -21.06 -41.36
C VAL A 274 -11.78 -19.69 -40.68
N SER A 275 -10.62 -19.32 -40.15
CA SER A 275 -10.43 -17.97 -39.59
C SER A 275 -10.41 -16.91 -40.70
N ARG A 276 -10.80 -15.68 -40.35
CA ARG A 276 -10.71 -14.53 -41.27
C ARG A 276 -9.30 -14.31 -41.79
N ASP A 277 -8.30 -14.44 -40.91
CA ASP A 277 -6.89 -14.30 -41.28
C ASP A 277 -6.48 -15.34 -42.33
N SER A 278 -6.89 -16.61 -42.15
CA SER A 278 -6.60 -17.68 -43.10
C SER A 278 -7.32 -17.48 -44.44
N ALA A 279 -8.59 -17.04 -44.40
CA ALA A 279 -9.34 -16.72 -45.60
C ALA A 279 -8.69 -15.58 -46.40
N ILE A 280 -8.24 -14.53 -45.72
CA ILE A 280 -7.52 -13.40 -46.35
C ILE A 280 -6.19 -13.86 -46.93
N GLU A 281 -5.39 -14.62 -46.18
CA GLU A 281 -4.11 -15.12 -46.63
C GLU A 281 -4.26 -16.02 -47.87
N HIS A 282 -5.28 -16.89 -47.88
CA HIS A 282 -5.59 -17.73 -49.02
C HIS A 282 -6.04 -16.92 -50.24
N ALA A 283 -6.87 -15.89 -50.04
CA ALA A 283 -7.29 -14.98 -51.11
C ALA A 283 -6.10 -14.22 -51.73
N ILE A 284 -5.19 -13.71 -50.89
CA ILE A 284 -3.96 -13.03 -51.34
C ILE A 284 -3.07 -13.99 -52.13
N LYS A 285 -2.84 -15.20 -51.62
CA LYS A 285 -2.06 -16.25 -52.31
C LYS A 285 -2.66 -16.59 -53.67
N THR A 286 -3.97 -16.80 -53.72
CA THR A 286 -4.69 -17.13 -54.97
C THR A 286 -4.61 -15.99 -55.97
N ALA A 287 -4.77 -14.75 -55.52
CA ALA A 287 -4.64 -13.57 -56.38
C ALA A 287 -3.21 -13.46 -56.95
N LEU A 288 -2.18 -13.59 -56.12
CA LEU A 288 -0.78 -13.55 -56.55
C LEU A 288 -0.44 -14.62 -57.58
N ILE A 289 -0.99 -15.83 -57.45
CA ILE A 289 -0.79 -16.92 -58.43
C ILE A 289 -1.44 -16.57 -59.77
N LYS A 290 -2.62 -15.95 -59.79
CA LYS A 290 -3.30 -15.55 -61.03
C LYS A 290 -2.65 -14.36 -61.75
N PHE A 291 -1.84 -13.58 -61.06
CA PHE A 291 -1.12 -12.44 -61.62
C PHE A 291 0.27 -12.78 -62.17
N LYS A 292 0.79 -13.98 -61.89
CA LYS A 292 2.01 -14.52 -62.50
C LYS A 292 1.66 -15.39 -63.69
#